data_AF-A0A956KGV6-F1
#
_entry.id   AF-A0A956KGV6-F1
#
_cell.length_a   1.000
_cell.length_b   1.000
_cell.length_c   1.000
_cell.angle_alpha   90.00
_cell.angle_beta   90.00
_cell.angle_gamma   90.00
#
_symmetry.space_group_name_H-M   'P 1'
#
loop_
_entity.id
_entity.type
_entity.pdbx_description
1 polymer ?
#
loop_
_entity_poly.entity_id
_entity_poly.type
_entity_poly.pdbx_seq_one_letter_code
_entity_poly.pdbx_strand_id
1 'polypeptide(L)'
;MRALATRRGRLLAGRGVVLGLCGLVIGASLLSSPVDARRRDADPPRTPAIPEPKGEAAAVDGADLVARALQEVPVGVCKETLEQELRAGRRSGPLCAMQRDRVLAALAKLEPRAAFGVVVQHRSTPQGATLILALARRCKRWPLQHPDRTVLNVADLQGARCHVERFSGPLSITARGRDGLRHEAIVDVIVSAEGHAVIDYAALDDAFKRLGFSGLDAFERLELGPGAWAGELDLARLRTALADAHFSWIARGRGVPALFAVRHPGHARVDEARAWAVEARLERERQDYRAVTRGDLAIQEFLERHPTSGLIEATHVRGLEASAGSVGDASSVAAPRPAPSAGAP
;
A
#
# COMPACT_ATOMS: atom_id res chain seq x y z
N MET A 1 -34.41 34.31 10.81
CA MET A 1 -34.43 34.98 9.48
C MET A 1 -33.71 36.31 9.60
N ARG A 2 -32.86 36.66 8.61
CA ARG A 2 -31.87 37.78 8.57
C ARG A 2 -30.62 37.49 9.45
N ALA A 3 -29.37 37.70 9.03
CA ALA A 3 -28.83 38.49 7.92
C ALA A 3 -27.58 37.84 7.28
N LEU A 4 -27.47 38.01 5.96
CA LEU A 4 -26.28 37.82 5.14
C LEU A 4 -25.26 38.93 5.43
N ALA A 5 -23.98 38.59 5.51
CA ALA A 5 -22.88 39.56 5.39
C ALA A 5 -21.79 39.01 4.47
N THR A 6 -21.82 39.50 3.24
CA THR A 6 -20.78 39.43 2.22
C THR A 6 -19.52 40.19 2.63
N ARG A 7 -18.33 39.64 2.39
CA ARG A 7 -17.10 40.44 2.25
C ARG A 7 -16.30 39.98 1.03
N ARG A 8 -16.26 40.87 0.03
CA ARG A 8 -15.33 40.88 -1.11
C ARG A 8 -14.05 41.62 -0.68
N GLY A 9 -12.91 41.24 -1.26
CA GLY A 9 -11.75 42.14 -1.32
C GLY A 9 -10.43 41.54 -1.79
N ARG A 10 -10.23 41.59 -3.12
CA ARG A 10 -9.01 42.02 -3.87
C ARG A 10 -7.67 41.28 -3.61
N LEU A 11 -7.16 40.56 -4.61
CA LEU A 11 -6.24 41.03 -5.70
C LEU A 11 -4.87 41.47 -5.19
N LEU A 12 -3.86 40.63 -5.41
CA LEU A 12 -2.52 41.07 -5.85
C LEU A 12 -1.95 40.04 -6.82
N ALA A 13 -1.65 40.54 -8.02
CA ALA A 13 -0.90 39.87 -9.06
C ALA A 13 0.60 39.99 -8.76
N GLY A 14 1.38 38.96 -9.11
CA GLY A 14 2.84 38.98 -9.07
C GLY A 14 3.38 37.95 -10.05
N ARG A 15 3.68 38.40 -11.27
CA ARG A 15 4.47 37.68 -12.28
C ARG A 15 5.92 37.57 -11.82
N GLY A 16 6.57 36.46 -12.15
CA GLY A 16 8.02 36.31 -12.03
C GLY A 16 8.50 34.97 -12.59
N VAL A 17 8.79 34.96 -13.88
CA VAL A 17 9.43 33.87 -14.64
C VAL A 17 10.92 33.82 -14.31
N VAL A 18 11.50 32.64 -14.07
CA VAL A 18 12.87 32.30 -14.52
C VAL A 18 12.95 30.79 -14.82
N LEU A 19 13.09 30.50 -16.11
CA LEU A 19 13.61 29.25 -16.67
C LEU A 19 15.13 29.19 -16.40
N GLY A 20 15.62 28.02 -15.99
CA GLY A 20 17.04 27.73 -15.88
C GLY A 20 17.31 26.24 -16.12
N LEU A 21 17.48 25.88 -17.39
CA LEU A 21 18.22 24.68 -17.79
C LEU A 21 19.70 24.87 -17.41
N CYS A 22 20.34 23.83 -16.89
CA CYS A 22 21.68 23.34 -17.28
C CYS A 22 22.20 22.32 -16.26
N GLY A 23 22.92 21.30 -16.74
CA GLY A 23 23.99 20.69 -15.94
C GLY A 23 23.84 19.21 -15.63
N LEU A 24 23.91 18.37 -16.66
CA LEU A 24 24.38 17.00 -16.56
C LEU A 24 25.90 17.04 -16.28
N VAL A 25 26.36 16.54 -15.12
CA VAL A 25 27.77 16.17 -14.92
C VAL A 25 27.85 14.84 -14.19
N ILE A 26 28.34 13.86 -14.93
CA ILE A 26 28.86 12.57 -14.51
C ILE A 26 30.16 12.82 -13.73
N GLY A 27 30.29 12.24 -12.54
CA GLY A 27 31.50 12.38 -11.72
C GLY A 27 31.61 11.26 -10.70
N ALA A 28 32.04 10.08 -11.17
CA ALA A 28 32.59 9.05 -10.30
C ALA A 28 33.87 9.59 -9.64
N SER A 29 33.96 9.52 -8.32
CA SER A 29 35.21 9.71 -7.60
C SER A 29 35.24 8.77 -6.39
N LEU A 30 35.97 7.68 -6.60
CA LEU A 30 36.53 6.78 -5.61
C LEU A 30 37.48 7.58 -4.72
N LEU A 31 37.14 7.78 -3.46
CA LEU A 31 38.10 8.11 -2.42
C LEU A 31 37.82 7.24 -1.19
N SER A 32 38.56 6.13 -1.14
CA SER A 32 38.78 5.33 0.05
C SER A 32 39.54 6.17 1.08
N SER A 33 38.92 6.46 2.22
CA SER A 33 39.64 6.81 3.44
C SER A 33 39.62 5.61 4.40
N PRO A 34 40.77 5.20 4.95
CA PRO A 34 40.80 4.21 6.01
C PRO A 34 40.37 4.88 7.32
N VAL A 35 39.19 4.53 7.82
CA VAL A 35 38.79 4.88 9.20
C VAL A 35 39.39 3.84 10.13
N ASP A 36 40.26 4.32 11.01
CA ASP A 36 40.90 3.61 12.10
C ASP A 36 39.93 2.73 12.91
N ALA A 37 40.15 1.42 12.82
CA ALA A 37 39.54 0.43 13.69
C ALA A 37 40.21 0.46 15.07
N ARG A 38 39.78 1.36 15.95
CA ARG A 38 39.90 1.17 17.40
C ARG A 38 38.58 0.64 17.94
N ARG A 39 38.37 -0.65 17.71
CA ARG A 39 37.33 -1.48 18.32
C ARG A 39 37.64 -1.58 19.82
N ARG A 40 37.02 -0.71 20.63
CA ARG A 40 36.87 -0.96 22.07
C ARG A 40 35.72 -1.95 22.21
N ASP A 41 36.02 -3.08 22.84
CA ASP A 41 35.05 -4.04 23.35
C ASP A 41 34.18 -3.34 24.40
N ALA A 42 33.14 -2.66 23.93
CA ALA A 42 32.01 -2.31 24.78
C ALA A 42 31.07 -3.50 24.71
N ASP A 43 30.87 -4.15 25.86
CA ASP A 43 29.79 -5.11 26.05
C ASP A 43 28.51 -4.53 25.46
N PRO A 44 27.81 -5.23 24.54
CA PRO A 44 26.53 -4.74 24.05
C PRO A 44 25.64 -4.53 25.28
N PRO A 45 24.95 -3.38 25.40
CA PRO A 45 24.04 -3.14 26.50
C PRO A 45 23.07 -4.33 26.55
N ARG A 46 23.05 -5.03 27.69
CA ARG A 46 22.06 -6.09 27.95
C ARG A 46 20.70 -5.44 27.79
N THR A 47 20.08 -5.61 26.62
CA THR A 47 18.68 -5.27 26.42
C THR A 47 17.93 -6.02 27.51
N PRO A 48 17.27 -5.35 28.46
CA PRO A 48 16.47 -6.04 29.46
C PRO A 48 15.50 -6.92 28.68
N ALA A 49 15.43 -8.22 29.04
CA ALA A 49 14.47 -9.13 28.46
C ALA A 49 13.08 -8.54 28.72
N ILE A 50 12.52 -7.89 27.70
CA ILE A 50 11.14 -7.44 27.73
C ILE A 50 10.36 -8.74 27.86
N PRO A 51 9.59 -8.96 28.94
CA PRO A 51 8.77 -10.14 29.04
C PRO A 51 7.90 -10.15 27.79
N GLU A 52 8.06 -11.16 26.95
CA GLU A 52 7.22 -11.32 25.78
C GLU A 52 5.79 -11.19 26.30
N PRO A 53 4.99 -10.23 25.79
CA PRO A 53 3.57 -10.27 26.08
C PRO A 53 3.17 -11.70 25.70
N LYS A 54 2.55 -12.45 26.62
CA LYS A 54 1.86 -13.67 26.24
C LYS A 54 0.81 -13.22 25.24
N GLY A 55 1.23 -13.25 24.00
CA GLY A 55 0.63 -12.53 22.90
C GLY A 55 -0.48 -13.35 22.30
N GLU A 56 -0.82 -14.52 22.82
CA GLU A 56 -2.17 -15.02 22.61
C GLU A 56 -3.11 -13.91 23.09
N ALA A 57 -3.75 -13.21 22.16
CA ALA A 57 -5.06 -12.62 22.42
C ALA A 57 -5.80 -13.69 23.19
N ALA A 58 -6.07 -13.47 24.47
CA ALA A 58 -6.21 -14.55 25.43
C ALA A 58 -7.43 -15.45 25.18
N ALA A 59 -7.38 -16.25 24.12
CA ALA A 59 -7.88 -17.60 24.10
C ALA A 59 -7.19 -18.21 25.31
N VAL A 60 -7.99 -18.47 26.33
CA VAL A 60 -7.49 -19.12 27.52
C VAL A 60 -7.11 -20.53 27.08
N ASP A 61 -5.86 -20.74 26.70
CA ASP A 61 -5.34 -22.06 26.32
C ASP A 61 -5.33 -23.01 27.54
N GLY A 62 -5.57 -22.45 28.73
CA GLY A 62 -5.96 -23.20 29.92
C GLY A 62 -7.44 -23.55 29.91
N ALA A 63 -7.83 -24.61 29.21
CA ALA A 63 -9.15 -25.23 29.37
C ALA A 63 -9.52 -25.40 30.87
N ASP A 64 -8.52 -25.73 31.69
CA ASP A 64 -8.62 -25.82 33.15
C ASP A 64 -8.97 -24.49 33.83
N LEU A 65 -8.40 -23.38 33.35
CA LEU A 65 -8.68 -22.05 33.89
C LEU A 65 -10.12 -21.61 33.57
N VAL A 66 -10.58 -21.86 32.33
CA VAL A 66 -11.98 -21.64 31.94
C VAL A 66 -12.92 -22.49 32.79
N ALA A 67 -12.62 -23.79 32.94
CA ALA A 67 -13.40 -24.70 33.74
C ALA A 67 -13.50 -24.24 35.22
N ARG A 68 -12.38 -23.82 35.81
CA ARG A 68 -12.33 -23.27 37.18
C ARG A 68 -13.14 -21.99 37.32
N ALA A 69 -13.07 -21.08 36.36
CA ALA A 69 -13.84 -19.84 36.41
C ALA A 69 -15.36 -20.08 36.25
N LEU A 70 -15.76 -21.14 35.57
CA LEU A 70 -17.16 -21.54 35.33
C LEU A 70 -17.74 -22.47 36.40
N GLN A 71 -16.97 -22.87 37.42
CA GLN A 71 -17.39 -23.87 38.41
C GLN A 71 -18.68 -23.47 39.16
N GLU A 72 -18.84 -22.17 39.43
CA GLU A 72 -19.99 -21.60 40.16
C GLU A 72 -21.17 -21.22 39.24
N VAL A 73 -21.06 -21.44 37.93
CA VAL A 73 -22.14 -21.15 36.98
C VAL A 73 -23.02 -22.39 36.84
N PRO A 74 -24.34 -22.30 37.15
CA PRO A 74 -25.26 -23.42 36.96
C PRO A 74 -25.23 -23.94 35.52
N VAL A 75 -25.31 -25.27 35.36
CA VAL A 75 -25.36 -25.90 34.04
C VAL A 75 -26.60 -25.41 33.29
N GLY A 76 -26.42 -25.03 32.03
CA GLY A 76 -27.46 -24.49 31.16
C GLY A 76 -26.91 -23.52 30.13
N VAL A 77 -27.80 -22.86 29.39
CA VAL A 77 -27.47 -21.98 28.24
C VAL A 77 -26.40 -20.93 28.58
N CYS A 78 -26.45 -20.36 29.78
CA CYS A 78 -25.45 -19.36 30.18
C CYS A 78 -24.04 -19.93 30.36
N LYS A 79 -23.89 -21.15 30.87
CA LYS A 79 -22.58 -21.76 31.05
C LYS A 79 -21.92 -22.06 29.70
N GLU A 80 -22.67 -22.66 28.78
CA GLU A 80 -22.21 -22.98 27.43
C GLU A 80 -21.85 -21.72 26.64
N THR A 81 -22.70 -20.69 26.70
CA THR A 81 -22.43 -19.40 26.05
C THR A 81 -21.16 -18.75 26.61
N LEU A 82 -21.00 -18.71 27.93
CA LEU A 82 -19.83 -18.12 28.57
C LEU A 82 -18.55 -18.91 28.28
N GLU A 83 -18.62 -20.23 28.22
CA GLU A 83 -17.50 -21.08 27.83
C GLU A 83 -17.03 -20.76 26.41
N GLN A 84 -17.97 -20.64 25.46
CA GLN A 84 -17.67 -20.24 24.09
C GLN A 84 -17.08 -18.82 24.04
N GLU A 85 -17.64 -17.85 24.77
CA GLU A 85 -17.12 -16.48 24.83
C GLU A 85 -15.69 -16.43 25.37
N LEU A 86 -15.39 -17.19 26.43
CA LEU A 86 -14.06 -17.26 27.04
C LEU A 86 -13.03 -17.93 26.13
N ARG A 87 -13.40 -19.03 25.48
CA ARG A 87 -12.53 -19.71 24.51
C ARG A 87 -12.26 -18.84 23.28
N ALA A 88 -13.28 -18.13 22.80
CA ALA A 88 -13.15 -17.23 21.65
C ALA A 88 -12.55 -15.86 22.00
N GLY A 89 -12.43 -15.52 23.29
CA GLY A 89 -12.00 -14.19 23.76
C GLY A 89 -12.96 -13.05 23.36
N ARG A 90 -14.23 -13.35 23.03
CA ARG A 90 -15.19 -12.43 22.43
C ARG A 90 -16.57 -12.59 23.02
N ARG A 91 -17.29 -11.47 23.20
CA ARG A 91 -18.69 -11.47 23.65
C ARG A 91 -19.63 -11.85 22.50
N SER A 92 -20.66 -12.64 22.80
CA SER A 92 -21.68 -13.06 21.84
C SER A 92 -23.00 -12.29 21.97
N GLY A 93 -23.22 -11.53 23.05
CA GLY A 93 -24.41 -10.68 23.19
C GLY A 93 -24.74 -10.21 24.63
N PRO A 94 -25.97 -9.69 24.87
CA PRO A 94 -26.38 -9.20 26.19
C PRO A 94 -26.83 -10.30 27.16
N LEU A 95 -27.07 -11.53 26.67
CA LEU A 95 -27.49 -12.65 27.51
C LEU A 95 -26.46 -12.93 28.61
N CYS A 96 -26.94 -13.36 29.78
CA CYS A 96 -26.09 -13.81 30.89
C CYS A 96 -25.13 -12.74 31.45
N ALA A 97 -25.44 -11.45 31.30
CA ALA A 97 -24.56 -10.34 31.70
C ALA A 97 -24.09 -10.42 33.17
N MET A 98 -24.99 -10.79 34.10
CA MET A 98 -24.63 -10.93 35.51
C MET A 98 -23.65 -12.09 35.76
N GLN A 99 -23.92 -13.27 35.18
CA GLN A 99 -23.03 -14.43 35.28
C GLN A 99 -21.68 -14.12 34.62
N ARG A 100 -21.69 -13.45 33.46
CA ARG A 100 -20.49 -12.99 32.76
C ARG A 100 -19.62 -12.14 33.67
N ASP A 101 -20.19 -11.11 34.27
CA ASP A 101 -19.44 -10.19 35.13
C ASP A 101 -18.78 -10.89 36.32
N ARG A 102 -19.47 -11.88 36.92
CA ARG A 102 -18.90 -12.71 38.00
C ARG A 102 -17.76 -13.58 37.51
N VAL A 103 -17.94 -14.29 36.39
CA VAL A 103 -16.92 -15.18 35.81
C VAL A 103 -15.69 -14.41 35.37
N LEU A 104 -15.85 -13.27 34.68
CA LEU A 104 -14.73 -12.43 34.25
C LEU A 104 -13.97 -11.85 35.44
N ALA A 105 -14.65 -11.50 36.53
CA ALA A 105 -14.00 -11.07 37.78
C ALA A 105 -13.25 -12.21 38.48
N ALA A 106 -13.81 -13.43 38.48
CA ALA A 106 -13.15 -14.62 39.02
C ALA A 106 -11.90 -14.96 38.21
N LEU A 107 -11.99 -14.95 36.89
CA LEU A 107 -10.88 -15.24 35.98
C LEU A 107 -9.71 -14.26 36.16
N ALA A 108 -10.02 -12.96 36.29
CA ALA A 108 -9.00 -11.94 36.57
C ALA A 108 -8.29 -12.13 37.92
N LYS A 109 -8.95 -12.74 38.92
CA LYS A 109 -8.32 -13.08 40.20
C LYS A 109 -7.44 -14.32 40.11
N LEU A 110 -7.82 -15.29 39.28
CA LEU A 110 -7.02 -16.51 39.06
C LEU A 110 -5.71 -16.20 38.32
N GLU A 111 -5.74 -15.21 37.42
CA GLU A 111 -4.60 -14.80 36.60
C GLU A 111 -4.25 -13.30 36.78
N PRO A 112 -3.78 -12.89 37.97
CA PRO A 112 -3.54 -11.47 38.28
C PRO A 112 -2.38 -10.86 37.49
N ARG A 113 -1.54 -11.72 36.87
CA ARG A 113 -0.39 -11.31 36.05
C ARG A 113 -0.68 -11.30 34.55
N ALA A 114 -1.91 -11.66 34.13
CA ALA A 114 -2.30 -11.62 32.73
C ALA A 114 -2.10 -10.22 32.14
N ALA A 115 -1.68 -10.20 30.88
CA ALA A 115 -1.50 -8.99 30.09
C ALA A 115 -2.25 -9.16 28.77
N PHE A 116 -2.85 -8.07 28.29
CA PHE A 116 -3.69 -8.09 27.10
C PHE A 116 -3.18 -7.04 26.13
N GLY A 117 -2.85 -7.47 24.92
CA GLY A 117 -2.48 -6.56 23.86
C GLY A 117 -3.70 -5.79 23.34
N VAL A 118 -3.48 -4.52 23.00
CA VAL A 118 -4.54 -3.55 22.68
C VAL A 118 -4.13 -2.70 21.50
N VAL A 119 -5.07 -2.48 20.58
CA VAL A 119 -4.91 -1.50 19.50
C VAL A 119 -5.69 -0.24 19.88
N VAL A 120 -4.95 0.82 20.23
CA VAL A 120 -5.52 2.14 20.56
C VAL A 120 -5.95 2.88 19.31
N GLN A 121 -5.13 2.79 18.25
CA GLN A 121 -5.41 3.39 16.97
C GLN A 121 -4.86 2.52 15.84
N HIS A 122 -5.60 2.44 14.75
CA HIS A 122 -5.18 1.80 13.52
C HIS A 122 -5.49 2.73 12.35
N ARG A 123 -4.49 2.97 11.50
CA ARG A 123 -4.64 3.65 10.22
C ARG A 123 -3.95 2.81 9.15
N SER A 124 -4.67 2.50 8.08
CA SER A 124 -4.10 1.80 6.92
C SER A 124 -4.11 2.74 5.71
N THR A 125 -3.04 2.68 4.92
CA THR A 125 -2.91 3.34 3.63
C THR A 125 -2.51 2.29 2.58
N PRO A 126 -2.58 2.64 1.29
CA PRO A 126 -1.98 1.83 0.23
C PRO A 126 -0.51 1.42 0.46
N GLN A 127 0.26 2.26 1.16
CA GLN A 127 1.70 2.05 1.36
C GLN A 127 2.04 1.25 2.63
N GLY A 128 1.13 1.19 3.60
CA GLY A 128 1.43 0.57 4.88
C GLY A 128 0.31 0.72 5.92
N ALA A 129 0.64 0.35 7.14
CA ALA A 129 -0.22 0.55 8.30
C ALA A 129 0.55 1.23 9.43
N THR A 130 -0.14 2.10 10.16
CA THR A 130 0.34 2.67 11.42
C THR A 130 -0.59 2.25 12.54
N LEU A 131 0.02 1.71 13.60
CA LEU A 131 -0.67 1.24 14.79
C LEU A 131 -0.17 2.02 15.99
N ILE A 132 -1.07 2.28 16.93
CA ILE A 132 -0.71 2.67 18.29
C ILE A 132 -1.14 1.54 19.21
N LEU A 133 -0.15 0.88 19.80
CA LEU A 133 -0.32 -0.32 20.61
C LEU A 133 -0.18 0.01 22.09
N ALA A 134 -0.93 -0.74 22.90
CA ALA A 134 -0.89 -0.66 24.34
C ALA A 134 -0.96 -2.07 24.94
N LEU A 135 -0.54 -2.16 26.19
CA LEU A 135 -0.64 -3.35 27.00
C LEU A 135 -1.56 -3.05 28.20
N ALA A 136 -2.57 -3.87 28.40
CA ALA A 136 -3.46 -3.80 29.54
C ALA A 136 -3.11 -4.87 30.58
N ARG A 137 -3.04 -4.48 31.84
CA ARG A 137 -2.67 -5.34 32.97
C ARG A 137 -3.54 -5.01 34.19
N ARG A 138 -3.46 -5.86 35.23
CA ARG A 138 -4.13 -5.63 36.53
C ARG A 138 -5.61 -5.32 36.38
N CYS A 139 -6.30 -6.04 35.51
CA CYS A 139 -7.70 -5.84 35.24
C CYS A 139 -8.58 -6.31 36.41
N LYS A 140 -9.66 -5.59 36.70
CA LYS A 140 -10.65 -6.05 37.71
C LYS A 140 -11.59 -7.12 37.15
N ARG A 141 -11.73 -7.16 35.82
CA ARG A 141 -12.45 -8.20 35.08
C ARG A 141 -11.62 -8.60 33.87
N TRP A 142 -11.72 -9.85 33.45
CA TRP A 142 -11.10 -10.30 32.21
C TRP A 142 -11.71 -9.56 31.01
N PRO A 143 -10.91 -8.86 30.18
CA PRO A 143 -11.44 -8.17 29.01
C PRO A 143 -11.84 -9.19 27.94
N LEU A 144 -12.98 -8.95 27.29
CA LEU A 144 -13.43 -9.70 26.12
C LEU A 144 -13.68 -8.72 24.97
N GLN A 145 -13.36 -9.14 23.76
CA GLN A 145 -13.57 -8.37 22.54
C GLN A 145 -15.06 -8.12 22.29
N HIS A 146 -15.38 -6.95 21.74
CA HIS A 146 -16.70 -6.67 21.20
C HIS A 146 -17.01 -7.58 19.99
N PRO A 147 -18.26 -8.06 19.78
CA PRO A 147 -18.60 -8.98 18.69
C PRO A 147 -18.20 -8.47 17.29
N ASP A 148 -18.37 -7.17 17.05
CA ASP A 148 -18.09 -6.53 15.76
C ASP A 148 -16.61 -6.15 15.54
N ARG A 149 -15.70 -6.64 16.39
CA ARG A 149 -14.29 -6.25 16.35
C ARG A 149 -13.37 -7.48 16.41
N THR A 150 -12.19 -7.32 15.83
CA THR A 150 -11.15 -8.36 15.77
C THR A 150 -10.10 -8.22 16.86
N VAL A 151 -10.01 -7.05 17.51
CA VAL A 151 -9.02 -6.72 18.53
C VAL A 151 -9.65 -6.03 19.73
N LEU A 152 -8.99 -6.14 20.88
CA LEU A 152 -9.34 -5.35 22.07
C LEU A 152 -9.04 -3.87 21.83
N ASN A 153 -9.98 -3.02 22.23
CA ASN A 153 -9.84 -1.57 22.16
C ASN A 153 -9.93 -0.92 23.55
N VAL A 154 -9.71 0.39 23.60
CA VAL A 154 -9.70 1.15 24.86
C VAL A 154 -11.00 1.05 25.66
N ALA A 155 -12.17 1.02 25.02
CA ALA A 155 -13.46 0.94 25.71
C ALA A 155 -13.67 -0.44 26.39
N ASP A 156 -13.20 -1.53 25.76
CA ASP A 156 -13.27 -2.87 26.35
C ASP A 156 -12.48 -2.93 27.68
N LEU A 157 -11.31 -2.27 27.69
CA LEU A 157 -10.42 -2.20 28.85
C LEU A 157 -10.94 -1.29 29.96
N GLN A 158 -11.53 -0.16 29.58
CA GLN A 158 -12.20 0.73 30.54
C GLN A 158 -13.35 0.00 31.22
N GLY A 159 -14.13 -0.77 30.45
CA GLY A 159 -15.14 -1.68 31.00
C GLY A 159 -14.52 -2.70 31.96
N ALA A 160 -13.39 -3.31 31.59
CA ALA A 160 -12.66 -4.25 32.44
C ALA A 160 -11.89 -3.61 33.63
N ARG A 161 -11.82 -2.28 33.67
CA ARG A 161 -11.04 -1.47 34.63
C ARG A 161 -9.58 -1.93 34.72
N CYS A 162 -8.94 -2.08 33.56
CA CYS A 162 -7.52 -2.40 33.45
C CYS A 162 -6.63 -1.17 33.65
N HIS A 163 -5.40 -1.40 34.12
CA HIS A 163 -4.31 -0.44 33.97
C HIS A 163 -3.71 -0.59 32.57
N VAL A 164 -3.55 0.51 31.84
CA VAL A 164 -3.10 0.50 30.44
C VAL A 164 -1.80 1.29 30.33
N GLU A 165 -0.78 0.66 29.75
CA GLU A 165 0.52 1.25 29.44
C GLU A 165 0.83 1.13 27.95
N ARG A 166 1.77 1.93 27.43
CA ARG A 166 2.21 1.79 26.03
C ARG A 166 2.96 0.49 25.85
N PHE A 167 2.68 -0.21 24.76
CA PHE A 167 3.45 -1.39 24.40
C PHE A 167 4.76 -0.94 23.76
N SER A 168 5.88 -1.50 24.19
CA SER A 168 7.20 -1.23 23.62
C SER A 168 7.93 -2.55 23.50
N GLY A 169 8.48 -2.83 22.32
CA GLY A 169 9.12 -4.11 22.03
C GLY A 169 8.86 -4.60 20.61
N PRO A 170 9.33 -5.80 20.27
CA PRO A 170 9.08 -6.39 18.96
C PRO A 170 7.61 -6.80 18.81
N LEU A 171 7.06 -6.53 17.64
CA LEU A 171 5.78 -7.04 17.17
C LEU A 171 6.06 -8.01 16.02
N SER A 172 5.87 -9.30 16.27
CA SER A 172 6.05 -10.32 15.25
C SER A 172 4.92 -10.26 14.22
N ILE A 173 5.25 -10.47 12.95
CA ILE A 173 4.30 -10.61 11.86
C ILE A 173 4.34 -12.06 11.37
N THR A 174 3.18 -12.70 11.41
CA THR A 174 2.99 -14.07 10.93
C THR A 174 2.15 -14.03 9.65
N ALA A 175 2.55 -14.77 8.62
CA ALA A 175 1.83 -14.79 7.35
C ALA A 175 1.04 -16.08 7.17
N ARG A 176 -0.14 -16.00 6.58
CA ARG A 176 -0.94 -17.16 6.18
C ARG A 176 -1.03 -17.27 4.66
N GLY A 177 -0.61 -18.42 4.14
CA GLY A 177 -0.71 -18.78 2.73
C GLY A 177 -2.14 -19.08 2.29
N ARG A 178 -2.34 -19.23 0.98
CA ARG A 178 -3.64 -19.63 0.38
C ARG A 178 -4.02 -21.08 0.68
N ASP A 179 -3.03 -21.90 0.97
CA ASP A 179 -3.16 -23.27 1.45
C ASP A 179 -3.59 -23.35 2.92
N GLY A 180 -3.73 -22.20 3.60
CA GLY A 180 -4.05 -22.10 5.02
C GLY A 180 -2.85 -22.34 5.94
N LEU A 181 -1.67 -22.64 5.38
CA LEU A 181 -0.46 -22.83 6.17
C LEU A 181 -0.04 -21.51 6.82
N ARG A 182 0.33 -21.61 8.09
CA ARG A 182 0.78 -20.49 8.91
C ARG A 182 2.30 -20.50 8.94
N HIS A 183 2.91 -19.38 8.57
CA HIS A 183 4.36 -19.19 8.59
C HIS A 183 4.71 -18.16 9.66
N GLU A 184 5.15 -18.66 10.82
CA GLU A 184 5.33 -17.86 12.03
C GLU A 184 6.53 -16.91 11.97
N ALA A 185 6.34 -15.73 12.59
CA ALA A 185 7.39 -14.77 12.98
C ALA A 185 8.43 -14.48 11.89
N ILE A 186 7.96 -14.15 10.68
CA ILE A 186 8.83 -13.90 9.53
C ILE A 186 9.53 -12.53 9.65
N VAL A 187 8.84 -11.53 10.18
CA VAL A 187 9.38 -10.17 10.34
C VAL A 187 8.93 -9.57 11.67
N ASP A 188 9.89 -9.01 12.40
CA ASP A 188 9.62 -8.22 13.58
C ASP A 188 9.57 -6.73 13.26
N VAL A 189 8.52 -6.07 13.73
CA VAL A 189 8.37 -4.62 13.70
C VAL A 189 8.67 -4.07 15.08
N ILE A 190 9.63 -3.15 15.19
CA ILE A 190 9.96 -2.53 16.47
C ILE A 190 8.90 -1.48 16.82
N VAL A 191 8.24 -1.67 17.96
CA VAL A 191 7.27 -0.72 18.51
C VAL A 191 8.00 0.27 19.39
N SER A 192 7.78 1.57 19.14
CA SER A 192 8.42 2.64 19.91
C SER A 192 7.95 2.68 21.37
N ALA A 193 8.64 3.44 22.22
CA ALA A 193 8.27 3.62 23.63
C ALA A 193 6.85 4.22 23.80
N GLU A 194 6.40 5.00 22.82
CA GLU A 194 5.07 5.61 22.78
C GLU A 194 4.00 4.65 22.21
N GLY A 195 4.37 3.43 21.83
CA GLY A 195 3.47 2.43 21.27
C GLY A 195 3.30 2.50 19.76
N HIS A 196 4.11 3.28 19.04
CA HIS A 196 3.96 3.39 17.59
C HIS A 196 4.61 2.21 16.86
N ALA A 197 3.83 1.52 16.04
CA ALA A 197 4.33 0.54 15.09
C ALA A 197 4.01 1.01 13.67
N VAL A 198 5.03 0.99 12.80
CA VAL A 198 4.88 1.34 11.38
C VAL A 198 5.20 0.10 10.56
N ILE A 199 4.23 -0.34 9.78
CA ILE A 199 4.34 -1.49 8.88
C ILE A 199 4.38 -0.91 7.46
N ASP A 200 5.55 -0.98 6.83
CA ASP A 200 5.72 -0.64 5.43
C ASP A 200 5.53 -1.90 4.57
N TYR A 201 4.57 -1.89 3.66
CA TYR A 201 4.26 -3.06 2.85
C TYR A 201 5.33 -3.38 1.82
N ALA A 202 6.07 -2.39 1.30
CA ALA A 202 7.17 -2.64 0.39
C ALA A 202 8.36 -3.28 1.12
N ALA A 203 8.70 -2.74 2.30
CA ALA A 203 9.77 -3.33 3.12
C ALA A 203 9.44 -4.77 3.55
N LEU A 204 8.17 -5.02 3.87
CA LEU A 204 7.67 -6.33 4.23
C LEU A 204 7.67 -7.31 3.04
N ASP A 205 7.24 -6.85 1.86
CA ASP A 205 7.30 -7.61 0.61
C ASP A 205 8.73 -8.03 0.26
N ASP A 206 9.69 -7.11 0.36
CA ASP A 206 11.11 -7.40 0.15
C ASP A 206 11.66 -8.38 1.19
N ALA A 207 11.21 -8.29 2.45
CA ALA A 207 11.59 -9.25 3.48
C ALA A 207 11.10 -10.66 3.16
N PHE A 208 9.85 -10.83 2.73
CA PHE A 208 9.33 -12.12 2.29
C PHE A 208 10.07 -12.66 1.07
N LYS A 209 10.41 -11.81 0.10
CA LYS A 209 11.22 -12.20 -1.07
C LYS A 209 12.60 -12.72 -0.69
N ARG A 210 13.28 -12.07 0.27
CA ARG A 210 14.58 -12.53 0.77
C ARG A 210 14.52 -13.89 1.46
N LEU A 211 13.35 -14.26 1.98
CA LEU A 211 13.10 -15.57 2.59
C LEU A 211 12.66 -16.64 1.58
N GLY A 212 12.67 -16.32 0.28
CA GLY A 212 12.36 -17.26 -0.80
C GLY A 212 10.89 -17.33 -1.21
N PHE A 213 10.03 -16.47 -0.64
CA PHE A 213 8.63 -16.36 -1.08
C PHE A 213 8.50 -15.43 -2.30
N SER A 214 7.36 -15.48 -2.99
CA SER A 214 7.03 -14.55 -4.08
C SER A 214 6.61 -13.15 -3.58
N GLY A 215 7.06 -12.75 -2.39
CA GLY A 215 6.65 -11.53 -1.70
C GLY A 215 5.30 -11.68 -0.98
N LEU A 216 4.63 -10.55 -0.74
CA LEU A 216 3.30 -10.50 -0.13
C LEU A 216 2.26 -11.27 -0.96
N ASP A 217 2.44 -11.39 -2.28
CA ASP A 217 1.53 -12.10 -3.18
C ASP A 217 1.37 -13.60 -2.90
N ALA A 218 2.30 -14.19 -2.14
CA ALA A 218 2.20 -15.57 -1.65
C ALA A 218 1.12 -15.76 -0.56
N PHE A 219 0.71 -14.69 0.11
CA PHE A 219 -0.08 -14.76 1.33
C PHE A 219 -1.46 -14.11 1.18
N GLU A 220 -2.45 -14.59 1.94
CA GLU A 220 -3.80 -14.01 1.99
C GLU A 220 -3.97 -13.06 3.17
N ARG A 221 -3.28 -13.34 4.27
CA ARG A 221 -3.44 -12.62 5.52
C ARG A 221 -2.12 -12.47 6.26
N LEU A 222 -1.96 -11.35 6.94
CA LEU A 222 -0.93 -11.14 7.96
C LEU A 222 -1.59 -11.05 9.33
N GLU A 223 -1.06 -11.80 10.29
CA GLU A 223 -1.40 -11.74 11.70
C GLU A 223 -0.36 -10.88 12.42
N LEU A 224 -0.82 -9.90 13.19
CA LEU A 224 0.03 -8.96 13.91
C LEU A 224 0.12 -9.38 15.38
N GLY A 225 1.32 -9.76 15.79
CA GLY A 225 1.61 -10.41 17.06
C GLY A 225 1.15 -11.87 17.08
N PRO A 226 1.54 -12.63 18.12
CA PRO A 226 1.01 -13.97 18.33
C PRO A 226 -0.52 -13.92 18.42
N GLY A 227 -1.22 -14.99 18.01
CA GLY A 227 -2.70 -15.04 18.04
C GLY A 227 -3.42 -13.83 17.40
N ALA A 228 -2.76 -13.09 16.51
CA ALA A 228 -3.25 -11.85 15.89
C ALA A 228 -3.78 -10.79 16.88
N TRP A 229 -3.19 -10.67 18.09
CA TRP A 229 -3.71 -9.76 19.12
C TRP A 229 -3.72 -8.29 18.69
N ALA A 230 -2.75 -7.88 17.87
CA ALA A 230 -2.65 -6.53 17.33
C ALA A 230 -3.45 -6.36 16.02
N GLY A 231 -4.16 -7.40 15.61
CA GLY A 231 -5.05 -7.41 14.47
C GLY A 231 -4.57 -8.27 13.33
N GLU A 232 -5.36 -8.25 12.26
CA GLU A 232 -5.09 -8.96 11.03
C GLU A 232 -5.16 -7.97 9.86
N LEU A 233 -4.32 -8.19 8.86
CA LEU A 233 -4.36 -7.49 7.59
C LEU A 233 -4.77 -8.47 6.50
N ASP A 234 -5.92 -8.21 5.88
CA ASP A 234 -6.40 -8.95 4.70
C ASP A 234 -5.69 -8.42 3.45
N LEU A 235 -4.76 -9.22 2.93
CA LEU A 235 -3.96 -8.86 1.76
C LEU A 235 -4.77 -8.94 0.48
N ALA A 236 -5.80 -9.79 0.40
CA ALA A 236 -6.68 -9.82 -0.76
C ALA A 236 -7.47 -8.52 -0.87
N ARG A 237 -8.06 -8.07 0.24
CA ARG A 237 -8.76 -6.78 0.31
C ARG A 237 -7.83 -5.60 0.03
N LEU A 238 -6.60 -5.63 0.55
CA LEU A 238 -5.60 -4.61 0.27
C LEU A 238 -5.27 -4.53 -1.23
N ARG A 239 -5.07 -5.67 -1.90
CA ARG A 239 -4.81 -5.72 -3.35
C ARG A 239 -5.97 -5.14 -4.16
N THR A 240 -7.21 -5.47 -3.80
CA THR A 240 -8.40 -4.89 -4.44
C THR A 240 -8.42 -3.38 -4.27
N ALA A 241 -8.22 -2.87 -3.05
CA ALA A 241 -8.20 -1.43 -2.78
C ALA A 241 -7.06 -0.71 -3.53
N LEU A 242 -5.90 -1.36 -3.69
CA LEU A 242 -4.78 -0.85 -4.49
C LEU A 242 -5.11 -0.79 -5.98
N ALA A 243 -5.79 -1.81 -6.51
CA ALA A 243 -6.24 -1.83 -7.89
C ALA A 243 -7.31 -0.74 -8.14
N ASP A 244 -8.28 -0.58 -7.24
CA ASP A 244 -9.29 0.49 -7.32
C ASP A 244 -8.63 1.89 -7.29
N ALA A 245 -7.66 2.09 -6.39
CA ALA A 245 -6.91 3.33 -6.31
C ALA A 245 -6.14 3.61 -7.61
N HIS A 246 -5.46 2.61 -8.19
CA HIS A 246 -4.75 2.72 -9.46
C HIS A 246 -5.71 3.07 -10.61
N PHE A 247 -6.88 2.43 -10.67
CA PHE A 247 -7.92 2.75 -11.65
C PHE A 247 -8.38 4.21 -11.51
N SER A 248 -8.59 4.69 -10.28
CA SER A 248 -8.98 6.08 -10.01
C SER A 248 -7.95 7.12 -10.47
N TRP A 249 -6.66 6.77 -10.50
CA TRP A 249 -5.62 7.66 -11.03
C TRP A 249 -5.72 7.75 -12.54
N ILE A 250 -5.91 6.62 -13.21
CA ILE A 250 -6.05 6.56 -14.67
C ILE A 250 -7.30 7.30 -15.12
N ALA A 251 -8.43 7.12 -14.43
CA ALA A 251 -9.66 7.86 -14.69
C ALA A 251 -9.48 9.38 -14.56
N ARG A 252 -8.49 9.85 -13.78
CA ARG A 252 -8.11 11.26 -13.64
C ARG A 252 -7.02 11.70 -14.63
N GLY A 253 -6.73 10.88 -15.64
CA GLY A 253 -5.68 11.14 -16.64
C GLY A 253 -4.26 10.95 -16.12
N ARG A 254 -4.07 10.29 -14.97
CA ARG A 254 -2.75 10.01 -14.38
C ARG A 254 -2.44 8.52 -14.55
N GLY A 255 -1.57 8.21 -15.50
CA GLY A 255 -1.10 6.85 -15.78
C GLY A 255 -1.47 6.36 -17.18
N VAL A 256 -1.18 5.10 -17.47
CA VAL A 256 -1.41 4.47 -18.78
C VAL A 256 -2.47 3.38 -18.64
N PRO A 257 -3.68 3.55 -19.20
CA PRO A 257 -4.76 2.55 -19.11
C PRO A 257 -4.34 1.15 -19.57
N ALA A 258 -3.49 1.07 -20.60
CA ALA A 258 -2.96 -0.21 -21.10
C ALA A 258 -2.15 -0.96 -20.04
N LEU A 259 -1.29 -0.25 -19.28
CA LEU A 259 -0.49 -0.86 -18.22
C LEU A 259 -1.35 -1.36 -17.06
N PHE A 260 -2.45 -0.65 -16.76
CA PHE A 260 -3.42 -1.15 -15.79
C PHE A 260 -4.07 -2.45 -16.22
N ALA A 261 -4.52 -2.53 -17.48
CA ALA A 261 -5.17 -3.72 -17.99
C ALA A 261 -4.25 -4.96 -17.97
N VAL A 262 -2.94 -4.74 -18.21
CA VAL A 262 -1.92 -5.79 -18.10
C VAL A 262 -1.65 -6.16 -16.64
N ARG A 263 -1.52 -5.17 -15.74
CA ARG A 263 -1.18 -5.40 -14.33
C ARG A 263 -2.32 -6.03 -13.54
N HIS A 264 -3.57 -5.72 -13.89
CA HIS A 264 -4.78 -6.09 -13.14
C HIS A 264 -5.82 -6.78 -14.04
N PRO A 265 -5.48 -7.94 -14.65
CA PRO A 265 -6.32 -8.57 -15.67
C PRO A 265 -7.69 -9.06 -15.15
N GLY A 266 -7.81 -9.31 -13.84
CA GLY A 266 -9.05 -9.75 -13.20
C GLY A 266 -9.87 -8.64 -12.53
N HIS A 267 -9.48 -7.36 -12.70
CA HIS A 267 -10.20 -6.25 -12.09
C HIS A 267 -11.56 -6.02 -12.76
N ALA A 268 -12.60 -5.72 -11.98
CA ALA A 268 -13.96 -5.52 -12.51
C ALA A 268 -14.08 -4.42 -13.58
N ARG A 269 -13.16 -3.45 -13.56
CA ARG A 269 -13.08 -2.31 -14.49
C ARG A 269 -12.00 -2.47 -15.57
N VAL A 270 -11.45 -3.68 -15.75
CA VAL A 270 -10.34 -3.92 -16.69
C VAL A 270 -10.72 -3.61 -18.14
N ASP A 271 -11.94 -3.97 -18.55
CA ASP A 271 -12.40 -3.74 -19.92
C ASP A 271 -12.63 -2.26 -20.23
N GLU A 272 -13.03 -1.47 -19.23
CA GLU A 272 -13.09 -0.02 -19.34
C GLU A 272 -11.69 0.59 -19.49
N ALA A 273 -10.70 0.11 -18.71
CA ALA A 273 -9.32 0.54 -18.89
C ALA A 273 -8.77 0.15 -20.28
N ARG A 274 -9.16 -1.02 -20.82
CA ARG A 274 -8.82 -1.43 -22.20
C ARG A 274 -9.48 -0.51 -23.22
N ALA A 275 -10.75 -0.17 -23.05
CA ALA A 275 -11.45 0.77 -23.93
C ALA A 275 -10.75 2.13 -23.95
N TRP A 276 -10.42 2.70 -22.78
CA TRP A 276 -9.65 3.94 -22.68
C TRP A 276 -8.25 3.83 -23.29
N ALA A 277 -7.60 2.66 -23.21
CA ALA A 277 -6.31 2.44 -23.86
C ALA A 277 -6.43 2.53 -25.39
N VAL A 278 -7.49 1.94 -25.95
CA VAL A 278 -7.79 2.00 -27.39
C VAL A 278 -8.14 3.43 -27.79
N GLU A 279 -9.00 4.12 -27.04
CA GLU A 279 -9.35 5.53 -27.31
C GLU A 279 -8.12 6.44 -27.29
N ALA A 280 -7.27 6.31 -26.26
CA ALA A 280 -6.04 7.09 -26.15
C ALA A 280 -5.04 6.77 -27.28
N ARG A 281 -5.00 5.51 -27.75
CA ARG A 281 -4.20 5.12 -28.91
C ARG A 281 -4.74 5.77 -30.19
N LEU A 282 -6.04 5.65 -30.45
CA LEU A 282 -6.68 6.23 -31.64
C LEU A 282 -6.54 7.75 -31.67
N GLU A 283 -6.62 8.41 -30.51
CA GLU A 283 -6.42 9.86 -30.44
C GLU A 283 -4.97 10.26 -30.74
N ARG A 284 -3.97 9.52 -30.21
CA ARG A 284 -2.56 9.72 -30.59
C ARG A 284 -2.34 9.49 -32.08
N GLU A 285 -2.91 8.43 -32.63
CA GLU A 285 -2.83 8.12 -34.06
C GLU A 285 -3.43 9.26 -34.92
N ARG A 286 -4.58 9.81 -34.53
CA ARG A 286 -5.19 10.97 -35.21
C ARG A 286 -4.33 12.23 -35.10
N GLN A 287 -3.69 12.47 -33.95
CA GLN A 287 -2.81 13.62 -33.75
C GLN A 287 -1.54 13.51 -34.60
N ASP A 288 -0.91 12.34 -34.63
CA ASP A 288 0.27 12.08 -35.47
C ASP A 288 -0.10 12.15 -36.95
N TYR A 289 -1.26 11.61 -37.36
CA TYR A 289 -1.75 11.77 -38.73
C TYR A 289 -1.93 13.26 -39.09
N ARG A 290 -2.54 14.06 -38.20
CA ARG A 290 -2.65 15.51 -38.42
C ARG A 290 -1.28 16.19 -38.51
N ALA A 291 -0.29 15.76 -37.72
CA ALA A 291 1.08 16.26 -37.81
C ALA A 291 1.70 15.94 -39.18
N VAL A 292 1.51 14.71 -39.70
CA VAL A 292 1.89 14.36 -41.07
C VAL A 292 1.20 15.26 -42.09
N THR A 293 -0.12 15.50 -41.95
CA THR A 293 -0.85 16.34 -42.91
C THR A 293 -0.39 17.80 -42.93
N ARG A 294 0.23 18.29 -41.85
CA ARG A 294 0.82 19.63 -41.76
C ARG A 294 2.30 19.67 -42.15
N GLY A 295 2.93 18.52 -42.38
CA GLY A 295 4.37 18.39 -42.64
C GLY A 295 5.23 18.41 -41.36
N ASP A 296 4.63 18.35 -40.17
CA ASP A 296 5.33 18.36 -38.88
C ASP A 296 5.93 16.98 -38.52
N LEU A 297 5.47 15.91 -39.17
CA LEU A 297 5.91 14.52 -38.94
C LEU A 297 6.10 13.80 -40.28
N ALA A 298 7.18 13.05 -40.45
CA ALA A 298 7.41 12.27 -41.66
C ALA A 298 6.42 11.10 -41.77
N ILE A 299 5.99 10.77 -43.00
CA ILE A 299 5.08 9.64 -43.26
C ILE A 299 5.68 8.32 -42.73
N GLN A 300 6.97 8.07 -42.97
CA GLN A 300 7.64 6.85 -42.51
C GLN A 300 7.60 6.72 -40.99
N GLU A 301 7.86 7.81 -40.27
CA GLU A 301 7.83 7.83 -38.81
C GLU A 301 6.42 7.58 -38.26
N PHE A 302 5.37 8.05 -38.96
CA PHE A 302 3.99 7.70 -38.62
C PHE A 302 3.71 6.20 -38.78
N LEU A 303 4.15 5.60 -39.90
CA LEU A 303 3.95 4.17 -40.17
C LEU A 303 4.71 3.28 -39.18
N GLU A 304 5.91 3.69 -38.77
CA GLU A 304 6.69 3.00 -37.74
C GLU A 304 5.99 3.02 -36.37
N ARG A 305 5.39 4.17 -36.00
CA ARG A 305 4.68 4.32 -34.72
C ARG A 305 3.32 3.62 -34.72
N HIS A 306 2.63 3.57 -35.87
CA HIS A 306 1.28 3.01 -35.99
C HIS A 306 1.17 1.98 -37.13
N PRO A 307 1.86 0.84 -37.04
CA PRO A 307 2.00 -0.13 -38.13
C PRO A 307 0.69 -0.86 -38.50
N THR A 308 -0.34 -0.73 -37.66
CA THR A 308 -1.68 -1.31 -37.86
C THR A 308 -2.75 -0.22 -37.99
N SER A 309 -2.35 1.01 -38.29
CA SER A 309 -3.28 2.13 -38.46
C SER A 309 -4.23 1.91 -39.63
N GLY A 310 -5.52 2.19 -39.43
CA GLY A 310 -6.49 2.24 -40.53
C GLY A 310 -6.33 3.47 -41.43
N LEU A 311 -5.49 4.43 -41.04
CA LEU A 311 -5.20 5.66 -41.79
C LEU A 311 -4.04 5.48 -42.79
N ILE A 312 -3.42 4.29 -42.84
CA ILE A 312 -2.28 3.97 -43.72
C ILE A 312 -2.63 4.22 -45.20
N GLU A 313 -3.82 3.83 -45.64
CA GLU A 313 -4.27 4.06 -47.03
C GLU A 313 -4.28 5.56 -47.39
N ALA A 314 -4.72 6.43 -46.47
CA ALA A 314 -4.76 7.87 -46.70
C ALA A 314 -3.37 8.52 -46.71
N THR A 315 -2.41 7.99 -45.95
CA THR A 315 -1.00 8.44 -46.00
C THR A 315 -0.26 7.98 -47.25
N HIS A 316 -0.52 6.78 -47.76
CA HIS A 316 0.11 6.26 -48.98
C HIS A 316 -0.27 7.07 -50.22
N VAL A 317 -1.55 7.45 -50.35
CA VAL A 317 -2.02 8.32 -51.46
C VAL A 317 -1.28 9.66 -51.45
N ARG A 318 -1.13 10.31 -50.29
CA ARG A 318 -0.40 11.59 -50.19
C ARG A 318 1.11 11.47 -50.38
N GLY A 319 1.74 10.38 -49.92
CA GLY A 319 3.16 10.13 -50.18
C GLY A 319 3.45 9.99 -51.67
N LEU A 320 2.55 9.34 -52.41
CA LEU A 320 2.60 9.25 -53.86
C LEU A 320 2.36 10.62 -54.54
N GLU A 321 1.39 11.41 -54.06
CA GLU A 321 1.12 12.75 -54.59
C GLU A 321 2.27 13.75 -54.34
N ALA A 322 2.88 13.73 -53.14
CA ALA A 322 4.03 14.59 -52.81
C ALA A 322 5.28 14.20 -53.61
N SER A 323 5.48 12.89 -53.84
CA SER A 323 6.57 12.38 -54.68
C SER A 323 6.34 12.71 -56.17
N ALA A 324 5.09 12.72 -56.62
CA ALA A 324 4.72 13.12 -57.98
C ALA A 324 4.84 14.65 -58.20
N GLY A 325 4.55 15.47 -57.18
CA GLY A 325 4.72 16.94 -57.23
C GLY A 325 6.19 17.40 -57.19
N SER A 326 7.10 16.60 -56.65
CA SER A 326 8.54 16.93 -56.57
C SER A 326 9.30 16.70 -57.88
N VAL A 327 8.71 16.05 -58.89
CA VAL A 327 9.36 15.79 -60.20
C VAL A 327 9.07 16.91 -61.22
N GLY A 328 8.28 17.93 -60.86
CA GLY A 328 7.81 18.97 -61.77
C GLY A 328 8.66 20.23 -61.94
N ASP A 329 9.75 20.42 -61.18
CA ASP A 329 10.47 21.71 -61.13
C ASP A 329 11.97 21.63 -61.50
N ALA A 330 12.31 20.73 -62.42
CA ALA A 330 13.63 20.65 -63.05
C ALA A 330 13.58 21.00 -64.55
N SER A 331 13.11 22.22 -64.86
CA SER A 331 13.27 22.80 -66.20
C SER A 331 13.79 24.23 -66.09
N SER A 332 15.01 24.40 -65.59
CA SER A 332 15.82 25.58 -65.93
C SER A 332 16.93 25.15 -66.88
N VAL A 333 16.67 25.34 -68.17
CA VAL A 333 17.62 25.23 -69.27
C VAL A 333 18.78 26.19 -69.02
N ALA A 334 19.96 25.66 -68.69
CA ALA A 334 21.20 26.42 -68.66
C ALA A 334 21.68 26.63 -70.11
N ALA A 335 21.72 27.89 -70.54
CA ALA A 335 22.28 28.29 -71.82
C ALA A 335 23.81 28.05 -71.87
N PRO A 336 24.38 27.59 -73.01
CA PRO A 336 25.81 27.38 -73.14
C PRO A 336 26.57 28.71 -73.24
N ARG A 337 27.63 28.85 -72.42
CA ARG A 337 28.62 29.93 -72.49
C ARG A 337 29.50 29.80 -73.73
N PRO A 338 29.83 30.90 -74.44
CA PRO A 338 30.80 30.87 -75.54
C PRO A 338 32.25 30.84 -75.05
N ALA A 339 33.11 30.20 -75.85
CA ALA A 339 34.55 30.04 -75.62
C ALA A 339 35.33 31.35 -75.85
N PRO A 340 36.44 31.59 -75.12
CA PRO A 340 37.32 32.74 -75.37
C PRO A 340 38.30 32.47 -76.53
N SER A 341 38.38 33.44 -77.44
CA SER A 341 39.32 33.52 -78.55
C SER A 341 40.74 33.88 -78.11
N ALA A 342 41.71 33.24 -78.75
CA ALA A 342 43.14 33.54 -78.63
C ALA A 342 43.50 34.95 -79.14
N GLY A 343 44.50 35.55 -78.51
CA GLY A 343 45.22 36.74 -78.99
C GLY A 343 46.61 36.77 -78.37
N ALA A 344 47.61 36.37 -79.15
CA ALA A 344 49.04 36.41 -78.85
C ALA A 344 49.61 37.83 -79.03
N PRO A 345 50.92 38.03 -78.75
CA PRO A 345 51.83 38.18 -79.89
C PRO A 345 52.82 37.03 -80.06
#